data_AF-A0A2M3Z7M9-F1
#
_entry.id   AF-A0A2M3Z7M9-F1
#
_cell.length_a   1.000
_cell.length_b   1.000
_cell.length_c   1.000
_cell.angle_alpha   90.00
_cell.angle_beta   90.00
_cell.angle_gamma   90.00
#
_symmetry.space_group_name_H-M   'P 1'
#
loop_
_entity.id
_entity.type
_entity.pdbx_description
1 polymer ?
#
loop_
_entity_poly.entity_id
_entity_poly.type
_entity_poly.pdbx_seq_one_letter_code
_entity_poly.pdbx_strand_id
1 'polypeptide(L)'
;MNLLVKIVLLITFGVLNSFLYVQANSLEYDGWLNIALYHALDYDEPTKFTLRGNVTITNRNTGLASVAQEPLSLQDRNKLKRLAQENRLYRLQAHVTDSDGVTTFLTSSKACALAKSQLTDVLWVSLDHTGTVTGVTQSVSNGNTNNCLDLTTSDVDVLDEFNTDVYVKHTESAPIPDTASFIQKMEREREARERGETKDNRSFFAKYWMYLVPVVILLLISATNPEAGQQR
;
A
#
# COMPACT_ATOMS: atom_id res chain seq x y z
N MET A 1 38.64 1.56 -45.96
CA MET A 1 38.46 1.28 -44.52
C MET A 1 38.92 -0.15 -44.26
N ASN A 2 40.05 -0.31 -43.56
CA ASN A 2 40.79 -1.57 -43.47
C ASN A 2 39.98 -2.67 -42.79
N LEU A 3 40.12 -3.91 -43.26
CA LEU A 3 39.42 -5.10 -42.76
C LEU A 3 39.54 -5.24 -41.22
N LEU A 4 40.71 -4.90 -40.67
CA LEU A 4 40.99 -4.83 -39.24
C LEU A 4 40.03 -3.91 -38.47
N VAL A 5 39.68 -2.75 -39.02
CA VAL A 5 38.78 -1.79 -38.37
C VAL A 5 37.36 -2.36 -38.27
N LYS A 6 36.90 -3.08 -39.30
CA LYS A 6 35.58 -3.73 -39.29
C LYS A 6 35.48 -4.85 -38.26
N ILE A 7 36.55 -5.63 -38.10
CA ILE A 7 36.60 -6.73 -37.12
C ILE A 7 36.57 -6.19 -35.69
N VAL A 8 37.34 -5.13 -35.40
CA VAL A 8 37.34 -4.49 -34.06
C VAL A 8 35.97 -3.90 -33.72
N LEU A 9 35.28 -3.30 -34.71
CA LEU A 9 33.94 -2.72 -34.51
C LEU A 9 32.88 -3.80 -34.24
N LEU A 10 32.98 -4.95 -34.91
CA LEU A 10 32.08 -6.09 -34.67
C LEU A 10 32.32 -6.74 -33.29
N ILE A 11 33.58 -6.88 -32.88
CA ILE A 11 33.92 -7.44 -31.56
C ILE A 11 33.44 -6.51 -30.45
N THR A 12 33.69 -5.20 -30.58
CA THR A 12 33.25 -4.22 -29.57
C THR A 12 31.73 -4.15 -29.46
N PHE A 13 31.01 -4.22 -30.59
CA PHE A 13 29.53 -4.26 -30.58
C PHE A 13 29.00 -5.57 -29.95
N GLY A 14 29.65 -6.71 -30.22
CA GLY A 14 29.31 -7.99 -29.61
C GLY A 14 29.53 -8.01 -28.09
N VAL A 15 30.66 -7.47 -27.62
CA VAL A 15 30.99 -7.36 -26.20
C VAL A 15 30.08 -6.36 -25.47
N LEU A 16 29.69 -5.26 -26.12
CA LEU A 16 28.77 -4.28 -25.54
C LEU A 16 27.35 -4.86 -25.39
N ASN A 17 26.89 -5.62 -26.39
CA ASN A 17 25.58 -6.29 -26.32
C ASN A 17 25.54 -7.41 -25.28
N SER A 18 26.63 -8.18 -25.12
CA SER A 18 26.69 -9.18 -24.07
C SER A 18 26.74 -8.54 -22.67
N PHE A 19 27.43 -7.41 -22.51
CA PHE A 19 27.40 -6.64 -21.25
C PHE A 19 25.99 -6.11 -20.92
N LEU A 20 25.23 -5.67 -21.93
CA LEU A 20 23.84 -5.22 -21.75
C LEU A 20 22.88 -6.37 -21.43
N TYR A 21 23.08 -7.55 -22.03
CA TYR A 21 22.29 -8.75 -21.73
C TYR A 21 22.53 -9.26 -20.31
N VAL A 22 23.75 -9.16 -19.79
CA VAL A 22 24.09 -9.62 -18.42
C VAL A 22 23.40 -8.78 -17.35
N GLN A 23 23.07 -7.50 -17.61
CA GLN A 23 22.34 -6.66 -16.66
C GLN A 23 20.81 -6.87 -16.66
N ALA A 24 20.26 -7.68 -17.56
CA ALA A 24 18.81 -7.90 -17.66
C ALA A 24 18.30 -9.12 -16.89
N ASN A 25 19.17 -9.89 -16.22
CA ASN A 25 18.75 -10.99 -15.36
C ASN A 25 18.55 -10.46 -13.94
N SER A 26 17.45 -9.76 -13.69
CA SER A 26 16.90 -9.74 -12.33
C SER A 26 16.46 -11.17 -12.04
N LEU A 27 17.25 -11.87 -11.24
CA LEU A 27 16.97 -13.24 -10.81
C LEU A 27 15.60 -13.24 -10.12
N GLU A 28 14.59 -13.74 -10.82
CA GLU A 28 13.26 -13.93 -10.25
C GLU A 28 13.43 -15.00 -9.16
N TYR A 29 13.41 -14.57 -7.90
CA TYR A 29 13.73 -15.43 -6.76
C TYR A 29 12.53 -16.33 -6.46
N ASP A 30 12.38 -17.39 -7.26
CA ASP A 30 11.36 -18.43 -7.10
C ASP A 30 11.81 -19.44 -6.03
N GLY A 31 12.27 -18.91 -4.90
CA GLY A 31 12.91 -19.65 -3.82
C GLY A 31 11.96 -19.98 -2.68
N TRP A 32 12.19 -21.16 -2.08
CA TRP A 32 11.74 -21.47 -0.74
C TRP A 32 12.43 -20.56 0.28
N LEU A 33 11.72 -20.17 1.33
CA LEU A 33 12.22 -19.27 2.37
C LEU A 33 12.04 -19.94 3.74
N ASN A 34 13.12 -20.01 4.51
CA ASN A 34 13.10 -20.58 5.87
C ASN A 34 13.20 -19.48 6.92
N ILE A 35 12.27 -19.49 7.86
CA ILE A 35 12.21 -18.56 8.98
C ILE A 35 12.23 -19.37 10.27
N ALA A 36 13.36 -19.33 10.98
CA ALA A 36 13.46 -19.92 12.32
C ALA A 36 12.92 -18.92 13.34
N LEU A 37 11.92 -19.34 14.11
CA LEU A 37 11.28 -18.54 15.15
C LEU A 37 11.91 -18.84 16.50
N TYR A 38 12.31 -17.78 17.18
CA TYR A 38 12.76 -17.81 18.56
C TYR A 38 11.89 -16.90 19.41
N HIS A 39 11.72 -17.23 20.68
CA HIS A 39 10.94 -16.41 21.59
C HIS A 39 11.68 -16.17 22.90
N ALA A 40 11.34 -15.07 23.57
CA ALA A 40 11.82 -14.79 24.92
C ALA A 40 10.64 -14.90 25.89
N LEU A 41 10.70 -15.93 26.73
CA LEU A 41 9.73 -16.20 27.78
C LEU A 41 10.24 -15.83 29.18
N ASP A 42 11.55 -15.63 29.32
CA ASP A 42 12.14 -15.36 30.63
C ASP A 42 11.78 -13.96 31.12
N TYR A 43 11.34 -13.87 32.37
CA TYR A 43 11.00 -12.61 33.02
C TYR A 43 12.26 -11.84 33.40
N ASP A 44 13.26 -12.55 33.92
CA ASP A 44 14.48 -11.97 34.47
C ASP A 44 15.51 -11.70 33.36
N GLU A 45 15.50 -12.51 32.29
CA GLU A 45 16.40 -12.40 31.13
C GLU A 45 15.63 -12.16 29.80
N PRO A 46 15.09 -10.96 29.54
CA PRO A 46 14.20 -10.68 28.40
C PRO A 46 14.92 -10.64 27.03
N THR A 47 16.23 -10.90 26.99
CA THR A 47 17.06 -11.03 25.78
C THR A 47 17.44 -12.48 25.49
N LYS A 48 17.02 -13.43 26.33
CA LYS A 48 17.28 -14.84 26.14
C LYS A 48 16.21 -15.43 25.23
N PHE A 49 16.63 -15.75 24.01
CA PHE A 49 15.78 -16.32 22.99
C PHE A 49 15.96 -17.85 22.93
N THR A 50 14.86 -18.58 23.01
CA THR A 50 14.79 -20.04 22.84
C THR A 50 14.05 -20.39 21.57
N LEU A 51 14.35 -21.55 20.97
CA LEU A 51 13.70 -21.97 19.73
C LEU A 51 12.20 -22.22 19.99
N ARG A 52 11.35 -21.67 19.13
CA ARG A 52 9.89 -21.90 19.11
C ARG A 52 9.50 -22.89 18.01
N GLY A 53 10.15 -22.78 16.85
CA GLY A 53 9.83 -23.59 15.68
C GLY A 53 10.40 -23.01 14.39
N ASN A 54 10.03 -23.62 13.28
CA ASN A 54 10.38 -23.14 11.94
C ASN A 54 9.11 -22.86 11.12
N VAL A 55 9.25 -21.93 10.19
CA VAL A 55 8.26 -21.63 9.17
C VAL A 55 8.96 -21.73 7.83
N THR A 56 8.41 -22.55 6.95
CA THR A 56 8.91 -22.74 5.59
C THR A 56 7.88 -22.25 4.61
N ILE A 57 8.19 -21.15 3.91
CA ILE A 57 7.38 -20.65 2.80
C ILE A 57 7.89 -21.37 1.55
N THR A 58 7.05 -22.24 0.99
CA THR A 58 7.43 -23.09 -0.14
C THR A 58 7.51 -22.31 -1.44
N ASN A 59 6.67 -21.28 -1.57
CA ASN A 59 6.65 -20.40 -2.73
C ASN A 59 6.30 -18.98 -2.28
N ARG A 60 7.20 -18.03 -2.57
CA ARG A 60 7.03 -16.61 -2.21
C ARG A 60 5.86 -15.96 -2.92
N ASN A 61 5.52 -16.37 -4.14
CA ASN A 61 4.44 -15.81 -4.95
C ASN A 61 3.05 -16.25 -4.46
N THR A 62 2.89 -17.55 -4.16
CA THR A 62 1.60 -18.07 -3.66
C THR A 62 1.39 -17.81 -2.17
N GLY A 63 2.47 -17.54 -1.43
CA GLY A 63 2.43 -17.34 0.02
C GLY A 63 2.14 -18.61 0.81
N LEU A 64 2.21 -19.79 0.18
CA LEU A 64 1.98 -21.06 0.88
C LEU A 64 3.10 -21.32 1.89
N ALA A 65 2.71 -21.48 3.15
CA ALA A 65 3.61 -21.69 4.27
C ALA A 65 3.28 -22.98 5.03
N SER A 66 4.32 -23.66 5.48
CA SER A 66 4.25 -24.78 6.42
C SER A 66 4.91 -24.38 7.73
N VAL A 67 4.25 -24.67 8.84
CA VAL A 67 4.69 -24.31 10.19
C VAL A 67 4.99 -25.60 10.96
N ALA A 68 6.20 -25.71 11.51
CA ALA A 68 6.52 -26.76 12.46
C ALA A 68 6.99 -26.11 13.76
N GLN A 69 6.22 -26.31 14.83
CA GLN A 69 6.46 -25.71 16.14
C GLN A 69 6.59 -26.79 17.20
N GLU A 70 7.41 -26.52 18.20
CA GLU A 70 7.54 -27.39 19.36
C GLU A 70 6.46 -27.03 20.39
N PRO A 71 5.86 -28.02 21.07
CA PRO A 71 4.92 -27.77 22.15
C PRO A 71 5.62 -27.08 23.33
N LEU A 72 4.87 -26.29 24.10
CA LEU A 72 5.43 -25.62 25.28
C LEU A 72 5.75 -26.64 26.36
N SER A 73 6.98 -26.61 26.84
CA SER A 73 7.34 -27.30 28.07
C SER A 73 6.55 -26.74 29.27
N LEU A 74 6.36 -27.55 30.32
CA LEU A 74 5.74 -27.08 31.57
C LEU A 74 6.48 -25.88 32.17
N GLN A 75 7.80 -25.81 32.01
CA GLN A 75 8.60 -24.68 32.48
C GLN A 75 8.29 -23.42 31.67
N ASP A 76 8.19 -23.52 30.36
CA ASP A 76 7.92 -22.40 29.46
C ASP A 76 6.49 -21.89 29.61
N ARG A 77 5.52 -22.79 29.85
CA ARG A 77 4.15 -22.44 30.23
C ARG A 77 4.10 -21.59 31.48
N ASN A 78 4.85 -21.98 32.52
CA ASN A 78 4.93 -21.20 33.77
C ASN A 78 5.62 -19.84 33.59
N LYS A 79 6.64 -19.76 32.73
CA LYS A 79 7.29 -18.49 32.37
C LYS A 79 6.32 -17.55 31.64
N LEU A 80 5.59 -18.07 30.65
CA LEU A 80 4.56 -17.33 29.93
C LEU A 80 3.44 -16.85 30.87
N LYS A 81 3.02 -17.70 31.82
CA LYS A 81 2.05 -17.38 32.88
C LYS A 81 2.50 -16.17 33.69
N ARG A 82 3.75 -16.17 34.16
CA ARG A 82 4.33 -15.05 34.91
C ARG A 82 4.37 -13.77 34.07
N LEU A 83 4.81 -13.84 32.81
CA LEU A 83 4.80 -12.69 31.89
C LEU A 83 3.40 -12.12 31.69
N ALA A 84 2.38 -12.98 31.56
CA ALA A 84 1.01 -12.58 31.36
C ALA A 84 0.40 -11.90 32.61
N GLN A 85 0.64 -12.46 33.81
CA GLN A 85 0.18 -11.89 35.09
C GLN A 85 0.78 -10.51 35.35
N GLU A 86 2.05 -10.32 34.98
CA GLU A 86 2.77 -9.06 35.16
C GLU A 86 2.60 -8.07 33.99
N ASN A 87 1.67 -8.35 33.06
CA ASN A 87 1.36 -7.50 31.89
C ASN A 87 2.59 -7.14 31.03
N ARG A 88 3.54 -8.08 30.94
CA ARG A 88 4.78 -7.94 30.15
C ARG A 88 4.57 -8.28 28.68
N LEU A 89 5.59 -7.99 27.89
CA LEU A 89 5.60 -8.28 26.45
C LEU A 89 6.21 -9.66 26.21
N TYR A 90 5.54 -10.46 25.39
CA TYR A 90 6.12 -11.60 24.70
C TYR A 90 6.93 -11.06 23.52
N ARG A 91 8.19 -11.49 23.39
CA ARG A 91 9.08 -11.09 22.29
C ARG A 91 9.37 -12.28 21.40
N LEU A 92 9.23 -12.07 20.11
CA LEU A 92 9.51 -13.05 19.07
C LEU A 92 10.61 -12.50 18.17
N GLN A 93 11.60 -13.33 17.89
CA GLN A 93 12.68 -13.06 16.97
C GLN A 93 12.57 -14.04 15.80
N ALA A 94 12.51 -13.53 14.58
CA ALA A 94 12.46 -14.31 13.36
C ALA A 94 13.82 -14.22 12.65
N HIS A 95 14.48 -15.36 12.47
CA HIS A 95 15.73 -15.50 11.73
C HIS A 95 15.39 -15.99 10.34
N VAL A 96 15.41 -15.08 9.39
CA VAL A 96 15.11 -15.34 7.98
C VAL A 96 16.41 -15.71 7.29
N THR A 97 16.47 -16.92 6.75
CA THR A 97 17.63 -17.37 5.97
C THR A 97 17.33 -17.12 4.49
N ASP A 98 18.05 -16.17 3.90
CA ASP A 98 18.00 -15.86 2.47
C ASP A 98 19.36 -16.18 1.81
N SER A 99 19.49 -16.01 0.49
CA SER A 99 20.74 -16.27 -0.24
C SER A 99 21.91 -15.43 0.25
N ASP A 100 21.62 -14.22 0.73
CA ASP A 100 22.60 -13.22 1.13
C ASP A 100 23.05 -13.40 2.59
N GLY A 101 22.38 -14.28 3.34
CA GLY A 101 22.68 -14.59 4.74
C GLY A 101 21.45 -14.66 5.62
N VAL A 102 21.69 -14.59 6.94
CA VAL A 102 20.62 -14.63 7.95
C VAL A 102 20.29 -13.21 8.40
N THR A 103 19.07 -12.78 8.16
CA THR A 103 18.53 -11.50 8.66
C THR A 103 17.63 -11.76 9.86
N THR A 104 17.67 -10.86 10.86
CA THR A 104 16.90 -11.03 12.10
C THR A 104 15.88 -9.92 12.26
N PHE A 105 14.64 -10.30 12.57
CA PHE A 105 13.53 -9.38 12.82
C PHE A 105 13.00 -9.60 14.23
N LEU A 106 12.68 -8.50 14.92
CA LEU A 106 12.14 -8.54 16.28
C LEU A 106 10.72 -8.01 16.27
N THR A 107 9.81 -8.73 16.90
CA THR A 107 8.42 -8.31 17.12
C THR A 107 8.02 -8.60 18.55
N SER A 108 7.03 -7.85 19.06
CA SER A 108 6.59 -7.98 20.44
C SER A 108 5.09 -7.78 20.55
N SER A 109 4.46 -8.64 21.34
CA SER A 109 3.03 -8.60 21.64
C SER A 109 2.81 -8.69 23.15
N LYS A 110 1.62 -8.36 23.64
CA LYS A 110 1.30 -8.54 25.06
C LYS A 110 1.23 -10.03 25.38
N ALA A 111 2.00 -10.48 26.37
CA ALA A 111 2.02 -11.91 26.75
C ALA A 111 0.63 -12.40 27.17
N CYS A 112 -0.13 -11.55 27.87
CA CYS A 112 -1.50 -11.89 28.24
C CYS A 112 -2.47 -11.94 27.06
N ALA A 113 -2.25 -11.16 26.01
CA ALA A 113 -3.08 -11.22 24.81
C ALA A 113 -2.89 -12.57 24.10
N LEU A 114 -1.64 -13.04 24.02
CA LEU A 114 -1.27 -14.34 23.44
C LEU A 114 -1.79 -15.51 24.29
N ALA A 115 -1.73 -15.40 25.61
CA ALA A 115 -2.31 -16.41 26.50
C ALA A 115 -3.85 -16.49 26.35
N LYS A 116 -4.54 -15.34 26.28
CA LYS A 116 -6.00 -15.28 26.07
C LYS A 116 -6.44 -15.79 24.70
N SER A 117 -5.61 -15.64 23.67
CA SER A 117 -5.89 -16.18 22.34
C SER A 117 -5.55 -17.68 22.22
N GLN A 118 -5.30 -18.38 23.33
CA GLN A 118 -4.92 -19.79 23.35
C GLN A 118 -3.71 -20.07 22.45
N LEU A 119 -2.68 -19.23 22.53
CA LEU A 119 -1.48 -19.31 21.68
C LEU A 119 -1.75 -19.21 20.17
N THR A 120 -2.94 -18.73 19.79
CA THR A 120 -3.27 -18.45 18.39
C THR A 120 -2.73 -17.08 18.01
N ASP A 121 -1.85 -17.06 17.02
CA ASP A 121 -1.22 -15.85 16.50
C ASP A 121 -1.12 -15.87 14.98
N VAL A 122 -0.97 -14.69 14.39
CA VAL A 122 -0.84 -14.50 12.96
C VAL A 122 0.49 -13.81 12.67
N LEU A 123 1.33 -14.48 11.90
CA LEU A 123 2.64 -14.02 11.46
C LEU A 123 2.56 -13.42 10.05
N TRP A 124 2.83 -12.12 9.95
CA TRP A 124 2.88 -11.40 8.69
C TRP A 124 4.33 -11.30 8.21
N VAL A 125 4.60 -11.85 7.04
CA VAL A 125 5.90 -11.76 6.37
C VAL A 125 5.77 -10.79 5.21
N SER A 126 6.38 -9.61 5.33
CA SER A 126 6.35 -8.58 4.29
C SER A 126 7.54 -8.75 3.35
N LEU A 127 7.26 -8.86 2.06
CA LEU A 127 8.26 -8.96 0.99
C LEU A 127 8.33 -7.64 0.22
N ASP A 128 9.52 -7.27 -0.25
CA ASP A 128 9.67 -6.18 -1.22
C ASP A 128 9.29 -6.60 -2.65
N HIS A 129 9.56 -5.72 -3.61
CA HIS A 129 9.32 -5.99 -5.04
C HIS A 129 10.31 -6.99 -5.65
N THR A 130 11.44 -7.25 -5.01
CA THR A 130 12.44 -8.26 -5.42
C THR A 130 12.18 -9.62 -4.77
N GLY A 131 11.22 -9.69 -3.85
CA GLY A 131 10.87 -10.86 -3.06
C GLY A 131 11.58 -10.91 -1.71
N THR A 132 12.60 -10.09 -1.43
CA THR A 132 13.34 -10.10 -0.16
C THR A 132 12.46 -9.74 1.03
N VAL A 133 12.72 -10.36 2.19
CA VAL A 133 11.93 -10.09 3.40
C VAL A 133 12.33 -8.75 3.98
N THR A 134 11.37 -7.83 4.09
CA THR A 134 11.57 -6.50 4.68
C THR A 134 11.14 -6.42 6.13
N GLY A 135 10.25 -7.31 6.56
CA GLY A 135 9.78 -7.34 7.93
C GLY A 135 8.95 -8.57 8.27
N VAL A 136 9.05 -9.00 9.51
CA VAL A 136 8.22 -10.06 10.09
C VAL A 136 7.50 -9.49 11.31
N THR A 137 6.18 -9.52 11.30
CA THR A 137 5.33 -8.95 12.36
C THR A 137 4.41 -10.01 12.92
N GLN A 138 4.37 -10.14 14.25
CA GLN A 138 3.40 -10.98 14.93
C GLN A 138 2.19 -10.14 15.32
N SER A 139 1.01 -10.64 15.04
CA SER A 139 -0.26 -10.09 15.51
C SER A 139 -1.04 -11.16 16.26
N VAL A 140 -1.78 -10.74 17.28
CA VAL A 140 -2.57 -11.64 18.12
C VAL A 140 -4.01 -11.14 18.09
N SER A 141 -4.94 -12.00 17.72
CA SER A 141 -6.36 -11.65 17.69
C SER A 141 -6.92 -11.65 19.12
N ASN A 142 -7.06 -10.47 19.70
CA ASN A 142 -7.77 -10.32 20.97
C ASN A 142 -8.45 -8.94 21.04
N GLY A 143 -9.77 -8.94 21.24
CA GLY A 143 -10.59 -7.72 21.29
C GLY A 143 -10.33 -6.84 22.52
N ASN A 144 -9.69 -7.34 23.59
CA ASN A 144 -9.32 -6.53 24.76
C ASN A 144 -7.87 -6.81 25.20
N THR A 145 -6.94 -6.04 24.65
CA THR A 145 -5.49 -6.12 24.91
C THR A 145 -5.03 -5.34 26.15
N ASN A 146 -5.93 -4.56 26.78
CA ASN A 146 -5.53 -3.59 27.80
C ASN A 146 -5.54 -4.16 29.22
N ASN A 147 -6.41 -5.12 29.51
CA ASN A 147 -6.54 -5.70 30.85
C ASN A 147 -6.25 -7.20 30.86
N CYS A 148 -5.14 -7.55 31.52
CA CYS A 148 -4.73 -8.93 31.79
C CYS A 148 -5.36 -9.50 33.09
N LEU A 149 -6.24 -8.73 33.76
CA LEU A 149 -6.82 -9.09 35.06
C LEU A 149 -7.78 -10.28 34.99
N ASP A 150 -8.43 -10.49 33.84
CA ASP A 150 -9.38 -11.59 33.66
C ASP A 150 -8.71 -12.92 33.26
N LEU A 151 -7.38 -12.98 33.24
CA LEU A 151 -6.67 -14.21 32.90
C LEU A 151 -6.68 -15.14 34.13
N THR A 152 -7.51 -16.18 34.09
CA THR A 152 -7.50 -17.16 35.17
C THR A 152 -6.31 -18.09 35.04
N THR A 153 -5.81 -18.62 36.15
CA THR A 153 -4.69 -19.57 36.12
C THR A 153 -5.00 -20.81 35.31
N SER A 154 -6.27 -21.25 35.30
CA SER A 154 -6.77 -22.38 34.52
C SER A 154 -6.67 -22.17 33.01
N ASP A 155 -6.86 -20.93 32.53
CA ASP A 155 -6.78 -20.65 31.08
C ASP A 155 -5.36 -20.86 30.55
N VAL A 156 -4.36 -20.59 31.38
CA VAL A 156 -2.94 -20.74 31.03
C VAL A 156 -2.48 -22.18 31.17
N ASP A 157 -3.06 -22.93 32.10
CA ASP A 157 -2.67 -24.31 32.39
C ASP A 157 -3.07 -25.28 31.26
N VAL A 158 -3.96 -24.90 30.34
CA VAL A 158 -4.37 -25.69 29.16
C VAL A 158 -3.51 -25.41 27.92
N LEU A 159 -2.66 -24.37 27.94
CA LEU A 159 -1.87 -23.96 26.78
C LEU A 159 -0.75 -24.94 26.46
N ASP A 160 -0.84 -25.66 25.34
CA ASP A 160 0.14 -26.70 24.99
C ASP A 160 0.88 -26.38 23.68
N GLU A 161 0.14 -26.22 22.59
CA GLU A 161 0.71 -26.00 21.26
C GLU A 161 0.45 -24.57 20.77
N PHE A 162 1.40 -24.03 20.01
CA PHE A 162 1.20 -22.78 19.29
C PHE A 162 0.37 -23.04 18.03
N ASN A 163 -0.58 -22.14 17.76
CA ASN A 163 -1.37 -22.17 16.53
C ASN A 163 -1.05 -20.91 15.72
N THR A 164 -0.04 -20.97 14.87
CA THR A 164 0.42 -19.82 14.08
C THR A 164 -0.03 -19.90 12.63
N ASP A 165 -0.85 -18.95 12.22
CA ASP A 165 -1.15 -18.72 10.81
C ASP A 165 -0.10 -17.80 10.20
N VAL A 166 0.33 -18.09 8.96
CA VAL A 166 1.36 -17.31 8.28
C VAL A 166 0.78 -16.71 7.01
N TYR A 167 0.90 -15.38 6.87
CA TYR A 167 0.51 -14.66 5.67
C TYR A 167 1.70 -13.92 5.09
N VAL A 168 1.90 -14.12 3.79
CA VAL A 168 2.91 -13.40 3.02
C VAL A 168 2.26 -12.20 2.37
N LYS A 169 2.79 -11.00 2.63
CA LYS A 169 2.32 -9.75 2.08
C LYS A 169 3.34 -9.20 1.07
N HIS A 170 2.91 -9.07 -0.17
CA HIS A 170 3.71 -8.49 -1.25
C HIS A 170 3.61 -6.97 -1.28
N THR A 171 4.57 -6.33 -1.94
CA THR A 171 4.46 -4.92 -2.29
C THR A 171 3.40 -4.74 -3.37
N GLU A 172 2.42 -3.89 -3.09
CA GLU A 172 1.38 -3.52 -4.05
C GLU A 172 1.76 -2.21 -4.73
N SER A 173 1.48 -2.12 -6.03
CA SER A 173 1.64 -0.90 -6.81
C SER A 173 0.67 0.16 -6.29
N ALA A 174 1.16 1.40 -6.13
CA ALA A 174 0.29 2.52 -5.78
C ALA A 174 -0.83 2.70 -6.82
N PRO A 175 -2.03 3.16 -6.40
CA PRO A 175 -3.10 3.46 -7.33
C PRO A 175 -2.65 4.54 -8.31
N ILE A 176 -2.79 4.27 -9.61
CA ILE A 176 -2.49 5.21 -10.68
C ILE A 176 -3.57 6.31 -10.65
N PRO A 177 -3.21 7.61 -10.71
CA PRO A 177 -4.19 8.68 -10.71
C PRO A 177 -5.10 8.62 -11.93
N ASP A 178 -6.39 8.90 -11.74
CA ASP A 178 -7.37 8.99 -12.83
C ASP A 178 -7.15 10.27 -13.65
N THR A 179 -6.25 10.18 -14.62
CA THR A 179 -6.00 11.25 -15.59
C THR A 179 -7.07 11.28 -16.68
N ALA A 180 -7.80 10.20 -16.91
CA ALA A 180 -8.81 10.12 -17.97
C ALA A 180 -10.00 11.04 -17.68
N SER A 181 -10.53 11.02 -16.45
CA SER A 181 -11.63 11.93 -16.08
C SER A 181 -11.20 13.39 -16.06
N PHE A 182 -9.97 13.68 -15.62
CA PHE A 182 -9.40 15.01 -15.67
C PHE A 182 -9.25 15.50 -17.11
N ILE A 183 -8.71 14.68 -18.01
CA ILE A 183 -8.57 15.01 -19.44
C ILE A 183 -9.94 15.25 -20.07
N GLN A 184 -10.92 14.38 -19.85
CA GLN A 184 -12.28 14.57 -20.37
C GLN A 184 -12.93 15.84 -19.84
N LYS A 185 -12.71 16.18 -18.57
CA LYS A 185 -13.18 17.45 -18.00
C LYS A 185 -12.51 18.64 -18.68
N MET A 186 -11.20 18.59 -18.85
CA MET A 186 -10.42 19.64 -19.52
C MET A 186 -10.82 19.80 -20.99
N GLU A 187 -11.06 18.70 -21.70
CA GLU A 187 -11.55 18.70 -23.08
C GLU A 187 -12.96 19.27 -23.16
N ARG A 188 -13.87 18.87 -22.28
CA ARG A 188 -15.23 19.43 -22.23
C ARG A 188 -15.22 20.93 -21.92
N GLU A 189 -14.40 21.38 -20.99
CA GLU A 189 -14.24 22.80 -20.69
C GLU A 189 -13.62 23.55 -21.88
N ARG A 190 -12.63 22.95 -22.55
CA ARG A 190 -12.02 23.50 -23.76
C ARG A 190 -13.04 23.62 -24.88
N GLU A 191 -13.83 22.58 -25.15
CA GLU A 191 -14.90 22.60 -26.13
C GLU A 191 -15.97 23.64 -25.77
N ALA A 192 -16.32 23.80 -24.48
CA ALA A 192 -17.27 24.82 -24.05
C ALA A 192 -16.73 26.24 -24.28
N ARG A 193 -15.42 26.46 -24.08
CA ARG A 193 -14.75 27.73 -24.38
C ARG A 193 -14.66 27.98 -25.89
N GLU A 194 -14.34 26.95 -26.68
CA GLU A 194 -14.22 27.04 -28.14
C GLU A 194 -15.58 27.24 -28.82
N ARG A 195 -16.65 26.62 -28.30
CA ARG A 195 -18.02 26.82 -28.81
C ARG A 195 -18.57 28.23 -28.53
N GLY A 196 -17.94 28.98 -27.62
CA GLY A 196 -18.35 30.33 -27.25
C GLY A 196 -19.71 30.37 -26.55
N GLU A 197 -19.89 31.35 -25.67
CA GLU A 197 -21.21 31.71 -25.16
C GLU A 197 -22.05 32.10 -26.37
N THR A 198 -23.09 31.33 -26.73
CA THR A 198 -24.02 31.65 -27.81
C THR A 198 -24.90 32.84 -27.42
N LYS A 199 -24.26 33.99 -27.16
CA LYS A 199 -24.94 35.28 -27.11
C LYS A 199 -25.57 35.49 -28.48
N ASP A 200 -26.87 35.77 -28.45
CA ASP A 200 -27.70 36.01 -29.61
C ASP A 200 -26.99 36.91 -30.64
N ASN A 201 -26.50 36.31 -31.74
CA ASN A 201 -25.72 36.98 -32.78
C ASN A 201 -26.59 37.86 -33.70
N ARG A 202 -27.85 38.13 -33.34
CA ARG A 202 -28.72 39.06 -34.07
C ARG A 202 -28.19 40.48 -33.89
N SER A 203 -27.94 41.16 -35.01
CA SER A 203 -27.50 42.56 -35.04
C SER A 203 -28.43 43.44 -34.19
N PHE A 204 -27.88 44.44 -33.51
CA PHE A 204 -28.62 45.39 -32.66
C PHE A 204 -29.88 45.93 -33.35
N PHE A 205 -29.79 46.26 -34.65
CA PHE A 205 -30.95 46.71 -35.43
C PHE A 205 -32.04 45.65 -35.54
N ALA A 206 -31.70 44.38 -35.73
CA ALA A 206 -32.68 43.29 -35.79
C ALA A 206 -33.42 43.09 -34.45
N LYS A 207 -32.78 43.45 -33.33
CA LYS A 207 -33.39 43.34 -32.00
C LYS A 207 -34.27 44.53 -31.64
N TYR A 208 -33.92 45.73 -32.13
CA TYR A 208 -34.53 46.97 -31.68
C TYR A 208 -35.27 47.77 -32.77
N TRP A 209 -35.37 47.29 -34.01
CA TRP A 209 -36.04 48.03 -35.10
C TRP A 209 -37.49 48.43 -34.75
N MET A 210 -38.23 47.57 -34.04
CA MET A 210 -39.60 47.86 -33.61
C MET A 210 -39.69 49.08 -32.68
N TYR A 211 -38.64 49.36 -31.91
CA TYR A 211 -38.59 50.52 -31.02
C TYR A 211 -37.96 51.74 -31.69
N LEU A 212 -37.02 51.51 -32.60
CA LEU A 212 -36.30 52.57 -33.31
C LEU A 212 -37.20 53.26 -34.35
N VAL A 213 -38.06 52.51 -35.04
CA VAL A 213 -38.98 53.03 -36.07
C VAL A 213 -40.00 54.04 -35.50
N PRO A 214 -40.75 53.75 -34.41
CA PRO A 214 -41.69 54.72 -33.83
C PRO A 214 -41.04 56.02 -33.34
N VAL A 215 -39.84 55.93 -32.75
CA VAL A 215 -39.12 57.11 -32.22
C VAL A 215 -38.68 58.03 -33.35
N VAL A 216 -38.16 57.47 -34.45
CA VAL A 216 -37.76 58.25 -35.63
C VAL A 216 -38.98 58.90 -36.31
N ILE A 217 -40.12 58.20 -36.38
CA ILE A 217 -41.36 58.76 -36.92
C ILE A 217 -41.86 59.94 -36.07
N LEU A 218 -41.88 59.79 -34.74
CA LEU A 218 -42.26 60.87 -33.83
C LEU A 218 -41.32 62.08 -33.95
N LEU A 219 -40.01 61.85 -34.05
CA LEU A 219 -39.02 62.92 -34.27
C LEU A 219 -39.27 63.66 -35.59
N LEU A 220 -39.55 62.95 -36.68
CA LEU A 220 -39.84 63.56 -37.98
C LEU A 220 -41.14 64.37 -37.96
N ILE A 221 -42.20 63.88 -37.31
CA ILE A 221 -43.46 64.62 -37.15
C ILE A 221 -43.25 65.87 -36.29
N SER A 222 -42.43 65.79 -35.23
CA SER A 222 -42.09 66.95 -34.39
C SER A 222 -41.19 67.97 -35.09
N ALA A 223 -40.33 67.53 -36.02
CA ALA A 223 -39.43 68.41 -36.77
C ALA A 223 -40.11 69.08 -37.99
N THR A 224 -41.23 68.51 -38.47
CA THR A 224 -41.94 68.99 -39.67
C THR A 224 -43.21 69.79 -39.38
N ASN A 225 -43.61 69.94 -38.10
CA ASN A 225 -44.71 70.81 -37.68
C ASN A 225 -44.21 71.97 -36.79
N PRO A 226 -43.87 73.14 -37.36
CA PRO A 226 -43.66 74.35 -36.57
C PRO A 226 -44.97 75.07 -36.14
N GLU A 227 -46.17 74.56 -36.44
CA GLU A 227 -47.45 75.28 -36.23
C GLU A 227 -48.43 74.65 -35.22
N ALA A 228 -47.93 73.99 -34.16
CA ALA A 228 -48.78 73.56 -33.03
C ALA A 228 -48.22 74.01 -31.67
N GLY A 229 -47.75 75.26 -31.61
CA GLY A 229 -47.22 75.87 -30.39
C GLY A 229 -47.55 77.34 -30.22
N GLN A 230 -48.64 77.84 -30.81
CA GLN A 230 -49.08 79.22 -30.55
C GLN A 230 -50.58 79.42 -30.74
N GLN A 231 -51.38 79.03 -29.74
CA GLN A 231 -52.61 79.72 -29.36
C GLN A 231 -53.04 79.26 -27.95
N ARG A 232 -52.81 80.17 -26.98
CA ARG A 232 -53.30 80.24 -25.58
C ARG A 232 -53.07 79.05 -24.66
#